data_AF-A0A7S4DU38-F1
#
_entry.id   AF-A0A7S4DU38-F1
#
_cell.length_a   1.000
_cell.length_b   1.000
_cell.length_c   1.000
_cell.angle_alpha   90.00
_cell.angle_beta   90.00
_cell.angle_gamma   90.00
#
_symmetry.space_group_name_H-M   'P 1'
#
loop_
_entity.id
_entity.type
_entity.pdbx_description
1 polymer ?
#
loop_
_entity_poly.entity_id
_entity_poly.type
_entity_poly.pdbx_seq_one_letter_code
_entity_poly.pdbx_strand_id
1 'polypeptide(L)'
;RPPTPSTRWCETMDLLDDILAGVEETYKTTAKPKQSAQAKRMAEFQRQMRERAKRQQQQFRKKIQAMLAKFKDSPDNEIKFPNEPEEQRRYTIHEVAAEFGYTTRSEESTEGSGIKVIVVYKEEPEDERPLEFNQLTPYQKAELQRKIGVARRKARTKKKKDDEYDAAELATSLTKPKMKEYVPKDKRSVREIHRQLLAKRAAEAKAKEASESSSSSSQKYQKGETKKI
;
A
#
# COMPACT_ATOMS: atom_id res chain seq x y z
N ARG A 1 6.17 -17.92 17.30
CA ARG A 1 6.55 -17.16 16.07
C ARG A 1 5.44 -16.14 15.84
N PRO A 2 5.74 -14.86 15.60
CA PRO A 2 4.69 -13.89 15.24
C PRO A 2 3.93 -14.38 13.99
N PRO A 3 2.62 -14.09 13.86
CA PRO A 3 1.84 -14.51 12.71
C PRO A 3 2.47 -13.99 11.41
N THR A 4 2.47 -14.83 10.37
CA THR A 4 3.01 -14.44 9.06
C THR A 4 2.21 -13.26 8.51
N PRO A 5 2.82 -12.39 7.68
CA PRO A 5 2.15 -11.21 7.13
C PRO A 5 0.84 -11.54 6.39
N SER A 6 0.74 -12.72 5.77
CA SER A 6 -0.47 -13.25 5.14
C SER A 6 -1.59 -13.51 6.16
N THR A 7 -1.27 -14.15 7.29
CA THR A 7 -2.19 -14.38 8.41
C THR A 7 -2.65 -13.04 8.98
N ARG A 8 -1.73 -12.09 9.13
CA ARG A 8 -2.03 -10.73 9.59
C ARG A 8 -2.92 -9.96 8.61
N TRP A 9 -2.78 -10.22 7.31
CA TRP A 9 -3.61 -9.62 6.25
C TRP A 9 -5.01 -10.23 6.21
N CYS A 10 -5.13 -11.55 6.40
CA CYS A 10 -6.43 -12.20 6.55
C CYS A 10 -7.16 -11.70 7.81
N GLU A 11 -6.46 -11.60 8.94
CA GLU A 11 -7.02 -11.04 10.18
C GLU A 11 -7.46 -9.58 10.02
N THR A 12 -6.69 -8.75 9.30
CA THR A 12 -7.10 -7.36 9.02
C THR A 12 -8.26 -7.26 8.03
N MET A 13 -8.38 -8.19 7.08
CA MET A 13 -9.53 -8.27 6.18
C MET A 13 -10.80 -8.71 6.91
N ASP A 14 -10.69 -9.69 7.81
CA ASP A 14 -11.82 -10.13 8.64
C ASP A 14 -12.27 -8.97 9.56
N LEU A 15 -11.33 -8.19 10.11
CA LEU A 15 -11.63 -7.02 10.94
C LEU A 15 -12.27 -5.86 10.14
N LEU A 16 -11.90 -5.69 8.87
CA LEU A 16 -12.56 -4.75 7.95
C LEU A 16 -13.97 -5.20 7.58
N ASP A 17 -14.19 -6.51 7.39
CA ASP A 17 -15.52 -7.09 7.15
C ASP A 17 -16.43 -6.89 8.38
N ASP A 18 -15.92 -7.05 9.61
CA ASP A 18 -16.66 -6.79 10.85
C ASP A 18 -17.04 -5.30 10.98
N ILE A 19 -16.11 -4.39 10.65
CA ILE A 19 -16.40 -2.95 10.63
C ILE A 19 -17.45 -2.61 9.56
N LEU A 20 -17.32 -3.17 8.35
CA LEU A 20 -18.28 -2.95 7.27
C LEU A 20 -19.66 -3.52 7.62
N ALA A 21 -19.72 -4.68 8.29
CA ALA A 21 -20.96 -5.27 8.77
C ALA A 21 -21.64 -4.39 9.83
N GLY A 22 -20.86 -3.85 10.79
CA GLY A 22 -21.37 -2.91 11.80
C GLY A 22 -21.84 -1.57 11.20
N VAL A 23 -21.17 -1.08 10.17
CA VAL A 23 -21.62 0.10 9.39
C VAL A 23 -22.91 -0.23 8.62
N GLU A 24 -23.05 -1.43 8.07
CA GLU A 24 -24.27 -1.85 7.37
C GLU A 24 -25.46 -2.02 8.33
N GLU A 25 -25.25 -2.51 9.55
CA GLU A 25 -26.29 -2.58 10.60
C GLU A 25 -26.74 -1.21 11.08
N THR A 26 -25.80 -0.28 11.28
CA THR A 26 -26.12 1.12 11.65
C THR A 26 -26.84 1.86 10.52
N TYR A 27 -26.51 1.58 9.26
CA TYR A 27 -27.27 2.09 8.11
C TYR A 27 -28.66 1.44 7.98
N LYS A 28 -28.81 0.14 8.26
CA LYS A 28 -30.13 -0.56 8.25
C LYS A 28 -31.09 -0.06 9.33
N THR A 29 -30.55 0.39 10.47
CA THR A 29 -31.34 0.91 11.60
C THR A 29 -31.74 2.37 11.44
N THR A 30 -30.98 3.16 10.67
CA THR A 30 -31.22 4.60 10.46
C THR A 30 -31.87 4.96 9.11
N ALA A 31 -31.74 4.10 8.10
CA ALA A 31 -32.38 4.28 6.80
C ALA A 31 -33.71 3.51 6.70
N LYS A 32 -34.79 4.18 6.26
CA LYS A 32 -36.06 3.51 5.93
C LYS A 32 -35.79 2.36 4.93
N PRO A 33 -36.44 1.19 5.09
CA PRO A 33 -36.10 -0.01 4.34
C PRO A 33 -36.55 0.11 2.89
N LYS A 34 -35.69 0.71 2.07
CA LYS A 34 -35.71 0.58 0.60
C LYS A 34 -34.44 -0.10 0.12
N GLN A 35 -33.91 -1.07 0.87
CA GLN A 35 -33.01 -2.05 0.28
C GLN A 35 -33.84 -2.86 -0.72
N SER A 36 -33.72 -2.50 -2.00
CA SER A 36 -34.38 -3.21 -3.09
C SER A 36 -33.98 -4.70 -3.03
N ALA A 37 -34.86 -5.59 -3.48
CA ALA A 37 -34.55 -7.01 -3.60
C ALA A 37 -33.23 -7.26 -4.38
N GLN A 38 -32.86 -6.31 -5.26
CA GLN A 38 -31.59 -6.27 -5.97
C GLN A 38 -30.36 -6.13 -5.05
N ALA A 39 -30.40 -5.26 -4.02
CA ALA A 39 -29.29 -5.08 -3.10
C ALA A 39 -29.00 -6.36 -2.29
N LYS A 40 -30.03 -7.06 -1.83
CA LYS A 40 -29.89 -8.35 -1.12
C LYS A 40 -29.29 -9.43 -2.02
N ARG A 41 -29.76 -9.54 -3.27
CA ARG A 41 -29.19 -10.48 -4.26
C ARG A 41 -27.73 -10.17 -4.58
N MET A 42 -27.36 -8.89 -4.66
CA MET A 42 -25.97 -8.49 -4.90
C MET A 42 -25.05 -8.82 -3.71
N ALA A 43 -25.52 -8.61 -2.47
CA ALA A 43 -24.76 -8.98 -1.27
C ALA A 43 -24.55 -10.51 -1.16
N GLU A 44 -25.61 -11.29 -1.42
CA GLU A 44 -25.52 -12.75 -1.45
C GLU A 44 -24.58 -13.25 -2.56
N PHE A 45 -24.66 -12.65 -3.76
CA PHE A 45 -23.76 -12.97 -4.86
C PHE A 45 -22.29 -12.65 -4.53
N GLN A 46 -22.02 -11.48 -3.95
CA GLN A 46 -20.67 -11.12 -3.51
C GLN A 46 -20.13 -12.11 -2.46
N ARG A 47 -20.97 -12.49 -1.49
CA ARG A 47 -20.60 -13.51 -0.49
C ARG A 47 -20.25 -14.85 -1.15
N GLN A 48 -21.07 -15.32 -2.10
CA GLN A 48 -20.79 -16.56 -2.84
C GLN A 48 -19.47 -16.47 -3.63
N MET A 49 -19.20 -15.32 -4.26
CA MET A 49 -17.94 -15.11 -5.00
C MET A 49 -16.72 -15.09 -4.08
N ARG A 50 -16.82 -14.46 -2.90
CA ARG A 50 -15.75 -14.47 -1.89
C ARG A 50 -15.52 -15.88 -1.34
N GLU A 51 -16.57 -16.63 -1.01
CA GLU A 51 -16.44 -18.02 -0.55
C GLU A 51 -15.78 -18.90 -1.61
N ARG A 52 -16.13 -18.71 -2.88
CA ARG A 52 -15.48 -19.40 -4.00
C ARG A 52 -13.99 -19.03 -4.11
N ALA A 53 -13.65 -17.75 -4.01
CA ALA A 53 -12.25 -17.30 -4.04
C ALA A 53 -11.43 -17.87 -2.86
N LYS A 54 -11.98 -17.84 -1.63
CA LYS A 54 -11.34 -18.46 -0.45
C LYS A 54 -11.07 -19.94 -0.67
N ARG A 55 -12.03 -20.70 -1.23
CA ARG A 55 -11.84 -22.13 -1.55
C ARG A 55 -10.76 -22.35 -2.62
N GLN A 56 -10.73 -21.53 -3.67
CA GLN A 56 -9.71 -21.61 -4.71
C GLN A 56 -8.30 -21.34 -4.16
N GLN A 57 -8.15 -20.33 -3.30
CA GLN A 57 -6.87 -20.03 -2.66
C GLN A 57 -6.40 -21.19 -1.76
N GLN A 58 -7.30 -21.78 -0.98
CA GLN A 58 -6.96 -22.94 -0.14
C GLN A 58 -6.54 -24.15 -0.97
N GLN A 59 -7.22 -24.43 -2.08
CA GLN A 59 -6.85 -25.51 -3.00
C GLN A 59 -5.47 -25.25 -3.64
N PHE A 60 -5.20 -24.01 -4.05
CA PHE A 60 -3.91 -23.62 -4.59
C PHE A 60 -2.78 -23.81 -3.57
N ARG A 61 -2.96 -23.33 -2.33
CA ARG A 61 -1.97 -23.52 -1.24
C ARG A 61 -1.66 -25.01 -1.03
N LYS A 62 -2.68 -25.87 -0.94
CA LYS A 62 -2.51 -27.32 -0.82
C LYS A 62 -1.73 -27.92 -2.00
N LYS A 63 -1.99 -27.44 -3.22
CA LYS A 63 -1.26 -27.86 -4.42
C LYS A 63 0.22 -27.47 -4.34
N ILE A 64 0.54 -26.25 -3.92
CA ILE A 64 1.93 -25.81 -3.73
C ILE A 64 2.62 -26.63 -2.64
N GLN A 65 1.96 -26.85 -1.49
CA GLN A 65 2.50 -27.68 -0.41
C GLN A 65 2.82 -29.10 -0.90
N ALA A 66 1.93 -29.71 -1.69
CA ALA A 66 2.17 -31.03 -2.26
C ALA A 66 3.34 -31.04 -3.25
N MET A 67 3.50 -29.99 -4.06
CA MET A 67 4.64 -29.87 -4.98
C MET A 67 5.96 -29.70 -4.23
N LEU A 68 6.01 -28.84 -3.21
CA LEU A 68 7.22 -28.62 -2.42
C LEU A 68 7.58 -29.81 -1.53
N ALA A 69 6.58 -30.56 -1.05
CA ALA A 69 6.80 -31.81 -0.33
C ALA A 69 7.47 -32.86 -1.23
N LYS A 70 7.00 -33.03 -2.47
CA LYS A 70 7.65 -33.90 -3.47
C LYS A 70 9.04 -33.40 -3.86
N PHE A 71 9.18 -32.08 -3.99
CA PHE A 71 10.45 -31.45 -4.33
C PHE A 71 11.52 -31.74 -3.27
N LYS A 72 11.16 -31.81 -1.98
CA LYS A 72 12.09 -32.16 -0.89
C LYS A 72 12.90 -33.42 -1.19
N ASP A 73 12.25 -34.46 -1.69
CA ASP A 73 12.86 -35.76 -1.98
C ASP A 73 13.43 -35.87 -3.41
N SER A 74 13.24 -34.85 -4.26
CA SER A 74 13.84 -34.79 -5.60
C SER A 74 15.36 -34.63 -5.54
N PRO A 75 16.16 -35.14 -6.49
CA PRO A 75 17.56 -34.75 -6.62
C PRO A 75 17.76 -33.29 -7.08
N ASP A 76 16.71 -32.63 -7.57
CA ASP A 76 16.81 -31.27 -8.11
C ASP A 76 17.04 -30.22 -7.01
N ASN A 77 17.92 -29.24 -7.28
CA ASN A 77 18.21 -28.12 -6.37
C ASN A 77 17.26 -26.93 -6.53
N GLU A 78 16.61 -26.81 -7.68
CA GLU A 78 15.65 -25.74 -7.99
C GLU A 78 14.36 -26.27 -8.60
N ILE A 79 13.25 -25.57 -8.36
CA ILE A 79 11.97 -25.79 -9.03
C ILE A 79 11.40 -24.46 -9.53
N LYS A 80 10.97 -24.43 -10.80
CA LYS A 80 10.42 -23.24 -11.44
C LYS A 80 8.90 -23.31 -11.48
N PHE A 81 8.25 -22.28 -10.97
CA PHE A 81 6.81 -22.12 -11.07
C PHE A 81 6.46 -21.22 -12.24
N PRO A 82 5.51 -21.62 -13.10
CA PRO A 82 5.07 -20.80 -14.22
C PRO A 82 4.58 -19.44 -13.72
N ASN A 83 4.65 -18.42 -14.59
CA ASN A 83 4.22 -17.07 -14.24
C ASN A 83 2.73 -17.04 -13.89
N GLU A 84 2.42 -17.00 -12.60
CA GLU A 84 1.08 -16.74 -12.11
C GLU A 84 0.81 -15.23 -12.26
N PRO A 85 -0.20 -14.81 -13.04
CA PRO A 85 -0.50 -13.39 -13.23
C PRO A 85 -1.07 -12.74 -11.96
N GLU A 86 -1.64 -13.56 -11.08
CA GLU A 86 -2.30 -13.11 -9.85
C GLU A 86 -1.28 -12.99 -8.71
N GLU A 87 -1.06 -11.77 -8.23
CA GLU A 87 -0.08 -11.46 -7.18
C GLU A 87 -0.28 -12.32 -5.93
N GLN A 88 -1.54 -12.58 -5.57
CA GLN A 88 -1.93 -13.42 -4.44
C GLN A 88 -1.39 -14.86 -4.53
N ARG A 89 -1.33 -15.42 -5.73
CA ARG A 89 -0.78 -16.76 -5.95
C ARG A 89 0.74 -16.75 -5.83
N ARG A 90 1.40 -15.71 -6.33
CA ARG A 90 2.85 -15.51 -6.15
C ARG A 90 3.21 -15.46 -4.67
N TYR A 91 2.52 -14.64 -3.88
CA TYR A 91 2.72 -14.58 -2.43
C TYR A 91 2.50 -15.95 -1.76
N THR A 92 1.48 -16.71 -2.19
CA THR A 92 1.23 -18.05 -1.65
C THR A 92 2.40 -18.99 -1.93
N ILE A 93 3.04 -18.91 -3.11
CA ILE A 93 4.24 -19.69 -3.43
C ILE A 93 5.40 -19.30 -2.50
N HIS A 94 5.67 -18.01 -2.34
CA HIS A 94 6.72 -17.51 -1.45
C HIS A 94 6.50 -17.93 0.02
N GLU A 95 5.26 -17.81 0.51
CA GLU A 95 4.90 -18.18 1.88
C GLU A 95 5.10 -19.68 2.11
N VAL A 96 4.57 -20.53 1.23
CA VAL A 96 4.69 -21.98 1.38
C VAL A 96 6.16 -22.40 1.21
N ALA A 97 6.93 -21.80 0.32
CA ALA A 97 8.36 -22.07 0.21
C ALA A 97 9.12 -21.72 1.49
N ALA A 98 8.83 -20.57 2.10
CA ALA A 98 9.42 -20.16 3.37
C ALA A 98 9.03 -21.10 4.53
N GLU A 99 7.81 -21.65 4.55
CA GLU A 99 7.40 -22.67 5.54
C GLU A 99 8.28 -23.93 5.48
N PHE A 100 8.72 -24.32 4.28
CA PHE A 100 9.61 -25.45 4.05
C PHE A 100 11.10 -25.09 4.23
N GLY A 101 11.42 -23.81 4.47
CA GLY A 101 12.80 -23.33 4.62
C GLY A 101 13.53 -23.10 3.29
N TYR A 102 12.81 -23.05 2.17
CA TYR A 102 13.38 -22.81 0.85
C TYR A 102 13.47 -21.33 0.54
N THR A 103 14.44 -20.97 -0.32
CA THR A 103 14.59 -19.59 -0.78
C THR A 103 13.96 -19.42 -2.15
N THR A 104 13.46 -18.22 -2.42
CA THR A 104 12.71 -17.93 -3.64
C THR A 104 13.23 -16.68 -4.31
N ARG A 105 13.41 -16.71 -5.64
CA ARG A 105 13.76 -15.54 -6.45
C ARG A 105 12.76 -15.38 -7.59
N SER A 106 12.51 -14.14 -8.00
CA SER A 106 11.78 -13.85 -9.23
C SER A 106 12.77 -13.58 -10.34
N GLU A 107 12.84 -14.47 -11.31
CA GLU A 107 13.76 -14.38 -12.44
C GLU A 107 12.99 -14.10 -13.72
N GLU A 108 13.61 -13.42 -14.69
CA GLU A 108 13.05 -13.32 -16.03
C GLU A 108 13.29 -14.65 -16.75
N SER A 109 12.24 -15.20 -17.37
CA SER A 109 12.31 -16.44 -18.12
C SER A 109 13.46 -16.39 -19.13
N THR A 110 14.24 -17.45 -19.19
CA THR A 110 15.35 -17.65 -20.13
C THR A 110 14.90 -17.69 -21.60
N GLU A 111 13.59 -17.70 -21.86
CA GLU A 111 12.99 -17.67 -23.20
C GLU A 111 12.86 -16.26 -23.78
N GLY A 112 13.39 -15.22 -23.12
CA GLY A 112 13.40 -13.85 -23.68
C GLY A 112 12.02 -13.19 -23.78
N SER A 113 11.01 -13.77 -23.14
CA SER A 113 9.61 -13.31 -23.20
C SER A 113 9.27 -12.19 -22.20
N GLY A 114 10.24 -11.75 -21.37
CA GLY A 114 10.00 -10.78 -20.29
C GLY A 114 9.08 -11.30 -19.19
N ILE A 115 8.77 -12.60 -19.21
CA ILE A 115 7.88 -13.26 -18.27
C ILE A 115 8.65 -13.52 -16.97
N LYS A 116 8.18 -12.97 -15.84
CA LYS A 116 8.74 -13.23 -14.52
C LYS A 116 8.27 -14.58 -13.99
N VAL A 117 9.22 -15.46 -13.69
CA VAL A 117 9.03 -16.82 -13.19
C VAL A 117 9.51 -16.86 -11.74
N ILE A 118 8.84 -17.63 -10.87
CA ILE A 118 9.30 -17.81 -9.49
C ILE A 118 10.14 -19.07 -9.43
N VAL A 119 11.39 -18.94 -9.02
CA VAL A 119 12.32 -20.06 -8.82
C VAL A 119 12.48 -20.28 -7.32
N VAL A 120 12.35 -21.53 -6.89
CA VAL A 120 12.50 -21.96 -5.48
C VAL A 120 13.71 -22.88 -5.38
N TYR A 121 14.64 -22.55 -4.48
CA TYR A 121 15.89 -23.27 -4.24
C TYR A 121 15.85 -23.98 -2.88
N LYS A 122 16.40 -25.19 -2.82
CA LYS A 122 16.45 -25.99 -1.58
C LYS A 122 17.38 -25.42 -0.53
N GLU A 123 18.59 -25.11 -0.94
CA GLU A 123 19.57 -24.39 -0.15
C GLU A 123 19.63 -22.97 -0.70
N GLU A 124 19.97 -22.00 0.14
CA GLU A 124 20.42 -20.71 -0.40
C GLU A 124 21.48 -21.03 -1.43
N PRO A 125 21.35 -20.59 -2.71
CA PRO A 125 22.53 -20.60 -3.57
C PRO A 125 23.58 -19.94 -2.71
N GLU A 126 24.73 -20.60 -2.49
CA GLU A 126 25.82 -19.95 -1.78
C GLU A 126 25.99 -18.63 -2.51
N ASP A 127 25.51 -17.54 -1.89
CA ASP A 127 25.73 -16.20 -2.40
C ASP A 127 27.24 -16.18 -2.35
N GLU A 128 27.88 -16.33 -3.52
CA GLU A 128 29.31 -16.32 -3.67
C GLU A 128 29.73 -15.07 -2.93
N ARG A 129 30.13 -15.22 -1.66
CA ARG A 129 30.45 -14.09 -0.80
C ARG A 129 31.51 -13.38 -1.62
N PRO A 130 31.33 -12.09 -1.94
CA PRO A 130 32.18 -11.42 -2.90
C PRO A 130 33.61 -11.75 -2.49
N LEU A 131 34.32 -12.48 -3.38
CA LEU A 131 35.61 -13.08 -3.06
C LEU A 131 36.40 -12.04 -2.28
N GLU A 132 36.79 -12.39 -1.06
CA GLU A 132 37.53 -11.46 -0.22
C GLU A 132 38.67 -10.89 -1.04
N PHE A 133 39.02 -9.62 -0.86
CA PHE A 133 40.01 -8.96 -1.71
C PHE A 133 41.31 -9.77 -1.84
N ASN A 134 41.66 -10.56 -0.83
CA ASN A 134 42.82 -11.44 -0.84
C ASN A 134 42.70 -12.63 -1.81
N GLN A 135 41.49 -13.17 -2.01
CA GLN A 135 41.19 -14.33 -2.86
C GLN A 135 41.00 -13.99 -4.34
N LEU A 136 40.82 -12.70 -4.67
CA LEU A 136 40.72 -12.26 -6.06
C LEU A 136 42.02 -12.52 -6.83
N THR A 137 41.89 -13.00 -8.07
CA THR A 137 43.01 -13.10 -9.00
C THR A 137 43.59 -11.71 -9.28
N PRO A 138 44.89 -11.59 -9.63
CA PRO A 138 45.49 -10.29 -9.96
C PRO A 138 44.71 -9.52 -11.03
N TYR A 139 44.12 -10.22 -12.00
CA TYR A 139 43.28 -9.63 -13.04
C TYR A 139 41.99 -9.01 -12.48
N GLN A 140 41.27 -9.75 -11.63
CA GLN A 140 40.06 -9.26 -10.98
C GLN A 140 40.34 -8.08 -10.04
N LYS A 141 41.48 -8.12 -9.31
CA LYS A 141 41.95 -7.01 -8.47
C LYS A 141 42.17 -5.74 -9.31
N ALA A 142 42.81 -5.86 -10.48
CA ALA A 142 43.05 -4.74 -11.37
C ALA A 142 41.75 -4.16 -11.93
N GLU A 143 40.79 -5.01 -12.31
CA GLU A 143 39.49 -4.57 -12.81
C GLU A 143 38.68 -3.85 -11.71
N LEU A 144 38.70 -4.37 -10.48
CA LEU A 144 38.06 -3.74 -9.32
C LEU A 144 38.68 -2.37 -9.02
N GLN A 145 40.01 -2.27 -9.04
CA GLN A 145 40.71 -0.99 -8.88
C GLN A 145 40.37 0.01 -9.99
N ARG A 146 40.21 -0.44 -11.25
CA ARG A 146 39.74 0.41 -12.34
C ARG A 146 38.33 0.91 -12.09
N LYS A 147 37.39 0.04 -11.70
CA LYS A 147 36.00 0.42 -11.38
C LYS A 147 35.94 1.44 -10.23
N ILE A 148 36.70 1.20 -9.15
CA ILE A 148 36.83 2.15 -8.03
C ILE A 148 37.43 3.49 -8.52
N GLY A 149 38.45 3.45 -9.37
CA GLY A 149 39.06 4.64 -9.96
C GLY A 149 38.08 5.47 -10.79
N VAL A 150 37.23 4.82 -11.59
CA VAL A 150 36.17 5.49 -12.37
C VAL A 150 35.10 6.09 -11.45
N ALA A 151 34.66 5.35 -10.42
CA ALA A 151 33.69 5.84 -9.44
C ALA A 151 34.22 7.07 -8.69
N ARG A 152 35.49 7.06 -8.26
CA ARG A 152 36.14 8.21 -7.61
C ARG A 152 36.21 9.43 -8.53
N ARG A 153 36.48 9.24 -9.84
CA ARG A 153 36.46 10.34 -10.82
C ARG A 153 35.05 10.91 -10.98
N LYS A 154 34.03 10.05 -11.12
CA LYS A 154 32.61 10.49 -11.20
C LYS A 154 32.18 11.25 -9.94
N ALA A 155 32.62 10.82 -8.75
CA ALA A 155 32.33 11.50 -7.50
C ALA A 155 33.00 12.89 -7.42
N ARG A 156 34.27 13.01 -7.83
CA ARG A 156 34.96 14.32 -7.90
C ARG A 156 34.30 15.28 -8.87
N THR A 157 33.84 14.81 -10.03
CA THR A 157 33.14 15.66 -11.01
C THR A 157 31.75 16.08 -10.54
N LYS A 158 31.07 15.24 -9.75
CA LYS A 158 29.79 15.61 -9.14
C LYS A 158 29.99 16.69 -8.08
N LYS A 159 30.94 16.50 -7.15
CA LYS A 159 31.26 17.50 -6.12
C LYS A 159 31.59 18.87 -6.71
N LYS A 160 32.41 18.93 -7.77
CA LYS A 160 32.76 20.21 -8.43
C LYS A 160 31.54 20.92 -9.04
N LYS A 161 30.59 20.17 -9.61
CA LYS A 161 29.35 20.76 -10.16
C LYS A 161 28.38 21.22 -9.07
N ASP A 162 28.30 20.48 -7.97
CA ASP A 162 27.47 20.84 -6.83
C ASP A 162 28.02 22.12 -6.15
N ASP A 163 29.35 22.23 -5.99
CA ASP A 163 30.02 23.43 -5.47
C ASP A 163 29.84 24.67 -6.40
N GLU A 164 29.77 24.47 -7.72
CA GLU A 164 29.49 25.54 -8.72
C GLU A 164 28.02 26.00 -8.69
N TYR A 165 27.07 25.11 -8.44
CA TYR A 165 25.63 25.45 -8.33
C TYR A 165 25.32 26.22 -7.05
N ASP A 166 25.88 25.80 -5.91
CA ASP A 166 25.68 26.50 -4.63
C ASP A 166 26.22 27.94 -4.70
N ALA A 167 27.36 28.17 -5.35
CA ALA A 167 27.90 29.52 -5.56
C ALA A 167 27.01 30.39 -6.47
N ALA A 168 26.40 29.80 -7.50
CA ALA A 168 25.50 30.50 -8.42
C ALA A 168 24.14 30.84 -7.76
N GLU A 169 23.59 29.94 -6.94
CA GLU A 169 22.40 30.21 -6.13
C GLU A 169 22.67 31.30 -5.09
N LEU A 170 23.84 31.28 -4.43
CA LEU A 170 24.24 32.33 -3.50
C LEU A 170 24.32 33.70 -4.20
N ALA A 171 24.97 33.76 -5.37
CA ALA A 171 25.14 35.00 -6.15
C ALA A 171 23.81 35.54 -6.71
N THR A 172 22.89 34.66 -7.12
CA THR A 172 21.55 35.06 -7.59
C THR A 172 20.62 35.44 -6.44
N SER A 173 20.79 34.90 -5.23
CA SER A 173 20.08 35.36 -4.03
C SER A 173 20.51 36.75 -3.57
N LEU A 174 21.78 37.12 -3.78
CA LEU A 174 22.35 38.43 -3.43
C LEU A 174 21.96 39.55 -4.42
N THR A 175 21.52 39.20 -5.63
CA THR A 175 21.21 40.17 -6.70
C THR A 175 19.72 40.36 -6.96
N LYS A 176 18.83 39.56 -6.36
CA LYS A 176 17.39 39.83 -6.42
C LYS A 176 17.04 41.02 -5.50
N PRO A 177 16.44 42.10 -6.02
CA PRO A 177 15.93 43.16 -5.16
C PRO A 177 14.86 42.56 -4.23
N LYS A 178 15.05 42.70 -2.91
CA LYS A 178 14.09 42.25 -1.89
C LYS A 178 12.72 42.90 -2.14
N MET A 179 11.79 42.17 -2.74
CA MET A 179 10.38 42.51 -2.60
C MET A 179 10.03 42.32 -1.12
N LYS A 180 9.64 43.42 -0.47
CA LYS A 180 9.07 43.38 0.88
C LYS A 180 7.70 42.72 0.76
N GLU A 181 7.63 41.41 0.91
CA GLU A 181 6.34 40.76 1.19
C GLU A 181 5.87 41.22 2.58
N TYR A 182 4.75 41.94 2.55
CA TYR A 182 4.07 42.51 3.70
C TYR A 182 3.38 41.38 4.46
N VAL A 183 4.12 40.68 5.33
CA VAL A 183 3.51 39.79 6.32
C VAL A 183 3.02 40.69 7.47
N PRO A 184 1.71 40.78 7.74
CA PRO A 184 1.22 41.62 8.82
C PRO A 184 1.78 41.11 10.16
N LYS A 185 2.45 42.01 10.89
CA LYS A 185 2.95 41.79 12.26
C LYS A 185 1.78 41.73 13.25
N ASP A 186 0.94 40.71 13.17
CA ASP A 186 0.03 40.41 14.27
C ASP A 186 0.71 39.37 15.18
N LYS A 187 1.28 39.86 16.29
CA LYS A 187 2.04 39.08 17.28
C LYS A 187 1.13 38.21 18.17
N ARG A 188 0.11 37.56 17.61
CA ARG A 188 -0.70 36.61 18.38
C ARG A 188 0.03 35.29 18.44
N SER A 189 0.30 34.80 19.64
CA SER A 189 1.00 33.51 19.79
C SER A 189 0.19 32.42 19.09
N VAL A 190 0.86 31.45 18.45
CA VAL A 190 0.21 30.32 17.75
C VAL A 190 -0.85 29.64 18.63
N ARG A 191 -0.61 29.61 19.94
CA ARG A 191 -1.51 29.06 20.96
C ARG A 191 -2.81 29.87 21.11
N GLU A 192 -2.75 31.18 20.94
CA GLU A 192 -3.89 32.09 21.00
C GLU A 192 -4.76 32.02 19.73
N ILE A 193 -4.12 31.89 18.56
CA ILE A 193 -4.81 31.61 17.29
C ILE A 193 -5.55 30.27 17.38
N HIS A 194 -4.90 29.23 17.92
CA HIS A 194 -5.52 27.93 18.13
C HIS A 194 -6.70 27.99 19.10
N ARG A 195 -6.59 28.75 20.19
CA ARG A 195 -7.69 28.96 21.15
C ARG A 195 -8.88 29.67 20.50
N GLN A 196 -8.64 30.67 19.65
CA GLN A 196 -9.71 31.35 18.91
C GLN A 196 -10.37 30.44 17.87
N LEU A 197 -9.60 29.61 17.16
CA LEU A 197 -10.13 28.61 16.23
C LEU A 197 -11.00 27.56 16.93
N LEU A 198 -10.59 27.07 18.11
CA LEU A 198 -11.39 26.15 18.92
C LEU A 198 -12.67 26.80 19.43
N ALA A 199 -12.61 28.06 19.90
CA ALA A 199 -13.80 28.79 20.34
C ALA A 199 -14.79 29.03 19.20
N LYS A 200 -14.29 29.37 18.00
CA LYS A 200 -15.12 29.56 16.81
C LYS A 200 -15.83 28.27 16.40
N ARG A 201 -15.13 27.13 16.40
CA ARG A 201 -15.75 25.82 16.11
C ARG A 201 -16.82 25.42 17.14
N ALA A 202 -16.58 25.70 18.42
CA ALA A 202 -17.56 25.42 19.47
C ALA A 202 -18.82 26.29 19.34
N ALA A 203 -18.67 27.55 18.93
CA ALA A 203 -19.80 28.45 18.66
C ALA A 203 -20.60 28.01 17.40
N GLU A 204 -19.90 27.61 16.34
CA GLU A 204 -20.52 27.09 15.10
C GLU A 204 -21.29 25.79 15.35
N ALA A 205 -20.79 24.89 16.19
CA ALA A 205 -21.50 23.67 16.57
C ALA A 205 -22.81 23.98 17.34
N LYS A 206 -22.77 24.89 18.33
CA LYS A 206 -23.96 25.32 19.07
C LYS A 206 -24.99 26.04 18.20
N ALA A 207 -24.54 26.83 17.23
CA ALA A 207 -25.44 27.51 16.29
C ALA A 207 -26.17 26.51 15.36
N LYS A 208 -25.49 25.42 14.99
CA LYS A 208 -26.07 24.37 14.15
C LYS A 208 -27.10 23.51 14.89
N GLU A 209 -26.85 23.22 16.17
CA GLU A 209 -27.82 22.53 17.04
C GLU A 209 -29.06 23.40 17.32
N ALA A 210 -28.90 24.72 17.50
CA ALA A 210 -30.03 25.64 17.64
C ALA A 210 -30.85 25.76 16.34
N SER A 211 -30.19 25.73 15.17
CA SER A 211 -30.83 25.76 13.85
C SER A 211 -31.67 24.51 13.55
N GLU A 212 -31.33 23.35 14.11
CA GLU A 212 -32.08 22.10 13.91
C GLU A 212 -33.31 21.96 14.82
N SER A 213 -33.49 22.88 15.79
CA SER A 213 -34.60 22.87 16.75
C SER A 213 -35.78 23.82 16.44
N SER A 214 -35.76 24.58 15.32
CA SER A 214 -36.81 25.58 15.00
C SER A 214 -37.65 25.34 13.72
N SER A 215 -37.73 24.12 13.19
CA SER A 215 -38.61 23.79 12.06
C SER A 215 -39.63 22.70 12.39
N SER A 216 -40.53 22.98 13.33
CA SER A 216 -41.80 22.23 13.45
C SER A 216 -42.80 23.00 14.32
N SER A 217 -43.56 23.94 13.71
CA SER A 217 -44.85 24.36 14.27
C SER A 217 -45.77 25.00 13.22
N SER A 218 -46.81 24.25 12.85
CA SER A 218 -48.22 24.67 12.67
C SER A 218 -48.61 25.88 11.79
N GLN A 219 -49.19 25.60 10.62
CA GLN A 219 -50.35 26.27 10.00
C GLN A 219 -51.05 25.20 9.13
N LYS A 220 -52.18 24.54 9.48
CA LYS A 220 -53.59 24.92 9.71
C LYS A 220 -54.27 25.73 8.58
N TYR A 221 -55.12 25.00 7.84
CA TYR A 221 -56.18 25.40 6.88
C TYR A 221 -55.79 26.11 5.57
N GLN A 222 -56.17 25.52 4.43
CA GLN A 222 -57.31 26.04 3.68
C GLN A 222 -58.01 24.98 2.80
N LYS A 223 -59.34 25.00 2.90
CA LYS A 223 -60.33 24.30 2.07
C LYS A 223 -60.28 24.76 0.61
N GLY A 224 -60.72 23.86 -0.27
CA GLY A 224 -61.25 24.14 -1.60
C GLY A 224 -60.40 23.47 -2.69
N GLU A 225 -60.92 22.78 -3.69
CA GLU A 225 -62.29 22.49 -4.09
C GLU A 225 -62.17 21.42 -5.19
N THR A 226 -63.13 20.52 -5.23
CA THR A 226 -63.28 19.50 -6.27
C THR A 226 -63.36 20.09 -7.67
N LYS A 227 -62.73 19.43 -8.66
CA LYS A 227 -63.36 19.22 -9.97
C LYS A 227 -62.85 17.92 -10.59
N LYS A 228 -63.77 16.96 -10.70
CA LYS A 228 -63.70 15.80 -11.59
C LYS A 228 -63.79 16.28 -13.03
N ILE A 229 -62.90 15.80 -13.91
CA ILE A 229 -63.21 15.09 -15.16
C ILE A 229 -62.16 13.99 -15.29
#